data_AF-A0A661B817-F1
#
_entry.id   AF-A0A661B817-F1
#
_cell.length_a   1.000
_cell.length_b   1.000
_cell.length_c   1.000
_cell.angle_alpha   90.00
_cell.angle_beta   90.00
_cell.angle_gamma   90.00
#
_symmetry.space_group_name_H-M   'P 1'
#
loop_
_entity.id
_entity.type
_entity.pdbx_description
1 polymer ?
#
loop_
_entity_poly.entity_id
_entity_poly.type
_entity_poly.pdbx_seq_one_letter_code
_entity_poly.pdbx_strand_id
1 'polypeptide(L)'
;MGEMPFYREFQGLHPKVKRLVTIVIVVSLWFLFVIHLVFKVPLGDKDINNPIVIALWVLVGLGVPLFIINGGMETLVTTTGIKVRQYWIFGTTIKYD
;
A
#
# COMPACT_ATOMS: atom_id res chain seq x y z
N MET A 1 -16.68 28.12 0.01
CA MET A 1 -15.59 28.24 -0.99
C MET A 1 -14.31 27.81 -0.30
N GLY A 2 -13.66 26.75 -0.77
CA GLY A 2 -12.45 26.24 -0.11
C GLY A 2 -11.30 27.23 -0.27
N GLU A 3 -10.65 27.60 0.83
CA GLU A 3 -9.43 28.42 0.81
C GLU A 3 -8.39 27.79 -0.12
N MET A 4 -7.82 28.61 -1.01
CA MET A 4 -6.76 28.13 -1.90
C MET A 4 -5.48 27.91 -1.09
N PRO A 5 -4.85 26.73 -1.16
CA PRO A 5 -3.59 26.47 -0.45
C PRO A 5 -2.47 27.33 -1.06
N PHE A 6 -1.65 27.95 -0.22
CA PHE A 6 -0.48 28.70 -0.69
C PHE A 6 0.69 27.75 -1.01
N TYR A 7 0.72 26.58 -0.38
CA TYR A 7 1.67 25.52 -0.65
C TYR A 7 0.97 24.17 -0.69
N ARG A 8 1.29 23.38 -1.72
CA ARG A 8 0.82 22.02 -1.91
C ARG A 8 2.01 21.16 -2.31
N GLU A 9 2.28 20.14 -1.52
CA GLU A 9 3.30 19.13 -1.83
C GLU A 9 2.70 17.74 -1.74
N PHE A 10 2.91 16.94 -2.78
CA PHE A 10 2.60 15.52 -2.76
C PHE A 10 3.88 14.74 -2.47
N GLN A 11 3.94 14.09 -1.32
CA GLN A 11 5.03 13.24 -0.90
C GLN A 11 4.63 11.78 -1.18
N GLY A 12 5.15 11.24 -2.28
CA GLY A 12 4.88 9.86 -2.69
C GLY A 12 5.80 9.40 -3.80
N LEU A 13 5.78 8.09 -4.08
CA LEU A 13 6.55 7.54 -5.20
C LEU A 13 6.04 8.08 -6.52
N HIS A 14 6.97 8.42 -7.41
CA HIS A 14 6.65 8.77 -8.78
C HIS A 14 5.81 7.65 -9.43
N PRO A 15 4.73 7.94 -10.20
CA PRO A 15 3.81 6.93 -10.70
C PRO A 15 4.47 5.76 -11.44
N LYS A 16 5.55 6.03 -12.20
CA LYS A 16 6.34 4.99 -12.88
C LYS A 16 7.06 4.05 -11.90
N VAL A 17 7.66 4.62 -10.85
CA VAL A 17 8.37 3.84 -9.80
C VAL A 17 7.35 3.03 -9.00
N LYS A 18 6.24 3.66 -8.63
CA LYS A 18 5.11 3.04 -7.93
C LYS A 18 4.59 1.81 -8.69
N ARG A 19 4.36 1.95 -10.00
CA ARG A 19 3.94 0.86 -10.87
C ARG A 19 4.99 -0.25 -10.96
N LEU A 20 6.26 0.09 -11.14
CA LEU A 20 7.35 -0.88 -11.20
C LEU A 20 7.46 -1.69 -9.90
N VAL A 21 7.49 -1.01 -8.76
CA VAL A 21 7.56 -1.65 -7.42
C VAL A 21 6.36 -2.57 -7.21
N THR A 22 5.16 -2.12 -7.58
CA THR A 22 3.94 -2.93 -7.48
C THR A 22 4.04 -4.20 -8.33
N ILE A 23 4.48 -4.09 -9.60
CA ILE A 23 4.63 -5.25 -10.49
C ILE A 23 5.64 -6.24 -9.91
N VAL A 24 6.81 -5.77 -9.47
CA VAL A 24 7.85 -6.63 -8.89
C VAL A 24 7.33 -7.39 -7.66
N ILE A 25 6.60 -6.71 -6.78
CA ILE A 25 6.04 -7.34 -5.58
C ILE A 25 4.94 -8.34 -5.96
N VAL A 26 4.01 -7.99 -6.84
CA VAL A 26 2.94 -8.90 -7.27
C VAL A 26 3.51 -10.16 -7.91
N VAL A 27 4.50 -10.01 -8.81
CA VAL A 27 5.16 -11.15 -9.47
C VAL A 27 5.90 -12.01 -8.44
N SER A 28 6.59 -11.41 -7.48
CA SER A 28 7.31 -12.14 -6.43
C SER A 28 6.35 -12.90 -5.51
N LEU A 29 5.25 -12.27 -5.09
CA LEU A 29 4.23 -12.91 -4.26
C LEU A 29 3.53 -14.05 -5.01
N TRP A 30 3.22 -13.86 -6.29
CA TRP A 30 2.65 -14.92 -7.13
C TRP A 30 3.60 -16.10 -7.29
N PHE A 31 4.88 -15.83 -7.54
CA PHE A 31 5.90 -16.87 -7.64
C PHE A 31 6.01 -17.69 -6.35
N LEU A 32 6.06 -17.01 -5.19
CA LEU A 32 6.08 -17.67 -3.89
C LEU A 32 4.79 -18.47 -3.62
N PHE A 33 3.63 -17.94 -4.00
CA PHE A 33 2.34 -18.64 -3.91
C PHE A 33 2.34 -19.93 -4.73
N VAL A 34 2.85 -19.89 -5.97
CA VAL A 34 2.96 -21.08 -6.83
C VAL A 34 3.92 -22.11 -6.22
N ILE A 35 5.10 -21.69 -5.76
CA ILE A 35 6.05 -22.58 -5.07
C ILE A 35 5.40 -23.25 -3.85
N HIS A 36 4.68 -22.46 -3.05
CA HIS A 36 4.11 -22.95 -1.81
C HIS A 36 2.93 -23.90 -2.04
N LEU A 37 1.97 -23.52 -2.89
CA LEU A 37 0.74 -24.30 -3.07
C LEU A 37 0.81 -25.35 -4.18
N VAL A 38 1.48 -25.06 -5.29
CA VAL A 38 1.56 -25.99 -6.45
C VAL A 38 2.68 -27.00 -6.24
N PHE A 39 3.87 -26.53 -5.89
CA PHE A 39 5.02 -27.41 -5.66
C PHE A 39 5.05 -27.99 -4.24
N LYS A 40 4.07 -27.64 -3.40
CA LYS A 40 3.95 -28.10 -2.02
C LYS A 40 5.25 -27.91 -1.22
N VAL A 41 5.97 -26.82 -1.49
CA VAL A 41 7.16 -26.45 -0.73
C VAL A 41 6.71 -25.69 0.51
N PRO A 42 6.93 -26.21 1.72
CA PRO A 42 6.53 -25.51 2.94
C PRO A 42 7.31 -24.20 3.08
N LEU A 43 6.59 -23.12 3.39
CA LEU A 43 7.16 -21.83 3.77
C LEU A 43 7.04 -21.73 5.29
N GLY A 44 8.14 -22.06 5.98
CA GLY A 44 8.17 -22.23 7.43
C GLY A 44 7.58 -23.56 7.90
N ASP A 45 7.21 -23.64 9.18
CA ASP A 45 6.87 -24.92 9.85
C ASP A 45 5.39 -25.31 9.76
N LYS A 46 4.56 -24.54 9.05
CA LYS A 46 3.11 -24.76 8.98
C LYS A 46 2.71 -25.53 7.71
N ASP A 47 1.67 -26.35 7.87
CA ASP A 47 1.05 -27.07 6.76
C ASP A 47 0.53 -26.10 5.69
N ILE A 48 0.74 -26.50 4.44
CA ILE A 48 0.41 -25.78 3.20
C ILE A 48 -1.11 -25.64 3.05
N ASN A 49 -1.87 -26.60 3.55
CA ASN A 49 -3.34 -26.59 3.51
C ASN A 49 -3.97 -25.83 4.69
N ASN A 50 -3.17 -25.14 5.50
CA ASN A 50 -3.70 -24.37 6.61
C ASN A 50 -4.52 -23.16 6.10
N PRO A 51 -5.83 -23.08 6.38
CA PRO A 51 -6.68 -22.00 5.87
C PRO A 51 -6.24 -20.62 6.36
N ILE A 52 -5.56 -20.52 7.51
CA ILE A 52 -5.00 -19.27 8.03
C ILE A 52 -3.85 -18.78 7.12
N VAL A 53 -2.99 -19.70 6.68
CA VAL A 53 -1.88 -19.37 5.78
C VAL A 53 -2.41 -18.89 4.43
N ILE A 54 -3.43 -19.55 3.90
CA ILE A 54 -4.11 -19.14 2.65
C ILE A 54 -4.78 -17.77 2.82
N ALA A 55 -5.48 -17.52 3.94
CA ALA A 55 -6.09 -16.22 4.21
C ALA A 55 -5.05 -15.10 4.30
N LEU A 56 -3.92 -15.34 4.96
CA LEU A 56 -2.80 -14.40 5.01
C LEU A 56 -2.21 -14.15 3.61
N TRP A 57 -2.09 -15.18 2.78
CA TRP A 57 -1.66 -15.04 1.38
C TRP A 57 -2.56 -14.10 0.59
N VAL A 58 -3.88 -14.24 0.72
CA VAL A 58 -4.83 -13.35 0.04
C VAL A 58 -4.71 -11.92 0.58
N LEU A 59 -4.63 -11.76 1.91
CA LEU A 59 -4.50 -10.44 2.55
C LEU A 59 -3.21 -9.73 2.16
N VAL A 60 -2.07 -10.43 2.15
CA VAL A 60 -0.77 -9.84 1.77
C VAL A 60 -0.71 -9.64 0.24
N GLY A 61 -1.16 -10.63 -0.53
CA GLY A 61 -1.17 -10.65 -1.99
C GLY A 61 -1.98 -9.51 -2.62
N LEU A 62 -3.08 -9.11 -1.98
CA LEU A 62 -3.88 -7.97 -2.43
C LEU A 62 -3.59 -6.69 -1.63
N GLY A 63 -3.35 -6.83 -0.33
CA GLY A 63 -3.15 -5.70 0.57
C GLY A 63 -1.87 -4.93 0.28
N VAL A 64 -0.74 -5.60 0.02
CA VAL A 64 0.53 -4.91 -0.26
C VAL A 64 0.47 -4.11 -1.57
N PRO A 65 -0.01 -4.67 -2.70
CA PRO A 65 -0.19 -3.89 -3.93
C PRO A 65 -1.13 -2.70 -3.76
N LEU A 66 -2.27 -2.89 -3.08
CA LEU A 66 -3.23 -1.81 -2.82
C LEU A 66 -2.62 -0.72 -1.93
N PHE A 67 -1.87 -1.11 -0.90
CA PHE A 67 -1.16 -0.19 -0.01
C PHE A 67 -0.14 0.65 -0.79
N ILE A 68 0.61 0.02 -1.70
CA ILE A 68 1.58 0.76 -2.52
C ILE A 68 0.85 1.69 -3.48
N ILE A 69 -0.16 1.22 -4.22
CA ILE A 69 -0.93 2.01 -5.20
C ILE A 69 -1.63 3.21 -4.56
N ASN A 70 -2.16 3.05 -3.34
CA ASN A 70 -2.84 4.11 -2.62
C ASN A 70 -1.89 4.93 -1.73
N GLY A 71 -0.66 4.47 -1.51
CA GLY A 71 0.30 5.13 -0.64
C GLY A 71 0.71 6.51 -1.14
N GLY A 72 0.80 7.45 -0.22
CA GLY A 72 1.19 8.83 -0.48
C GLY A 72 0.62 9.78 0.58
N MET A 73 1.26 10.93 0.70
CA MET A 73 0.83 12.04 1.54
C MET A 73 0.69 13.29 0.70
N GLU A 74 -0.29 14.11 1.05
CA GLU A 74 -0.42 15.45 0.50
C GLU A 74 -0.46 16.44 1.66
N THR A 75 0.51 17.34 1.66
CA THR A 75 0.59 18.43 2.61
C THR A 75 0.05 19.68 1.95
N LEU A 76 -0.96 20.29 2.57
CA LEU A 76 -1.61 21.52 2.14
C LEU A 76 -1.41 22.55 3.25
N VAL A 77 -0.80 23.69 2.91
CA VAL A 77 -0.66 24.80 3.85
C VAL A 77 -1.60 25.92 3.44
N THR A 78 -2.44 26.31 4.39
CA THR A 78 -3.50 27.33 4.24
C THR A 78 -3.27 28.46 5.24
N THR A 79 -3.94 29.59 5.05
CA THR A 79 -3.89 30.74 5.98
C THR A 79 -4.35 30.39 7.39
N THR A 80 -5.13 29.32 7.53
CA THR A 80 -5.73 28.85 8.78
C THR A 80 -5.00 27.67 9.43
N GLY A 81 -3.92 27.15 8.82
CA GLY A 81 -3.16 26.02 9.38
C GLY A 81 -2.62 25.04 8.34
N ILE A 82 -2.09 23.91 8.82
CA ILE A 82 -1.50 22.84 8.00
C ILE A 82 -2.47 21.64 7.96
N LYS A 83 -2.74 21.12 6.75
CA LYS A 83 -3.55 19.92 6.54
C LYS A 83 -2.70 18.85 5.87
N VAL A 84 -2.62 17.67 6.48
CA VAL A 84 -1.91 16.52 5.93
C VAL A 84 -2.92 15.43 5.61
N ARG A 85 -3.06 15.10 4.32
CA ARG A 85 -3.90 14.01 3.86
C ARG A 85 -3.04 12.78 3.58
N GLN A 86 -3.38 11.68 4.24
CA GLN A 86 -2.72 10.40 4.11
C GLN A 86 -3.59 9.46 3.27
N TYR A 87 -3.06 8.97 2.15
CA TYR A 87 -3.82 8.16 1.20
C TYR A 87 -3.74 6.64 1.48
N TRP A 88 -2.81 6.21 2.34
CA TRP A 88 -2.63 4.80 2.71
C TRP A 88 -3.67 4.23 3.68
N ILE A 89 -4.38 5.08 4.44
CA ILE A 89 -5.40 4.67 5.42
C ILE A 89 -6.67 5.48 5.15
N PHE A 90 -7.54 4.99 4.26
CA PHE A 90 -8.89 5.54 4.00
C PHE A 90 -8.98 7.06 3.75
N GLY A 91 -7.89 7.71 3.32
CA GLY A 91 -7.87 9.15 3.08
C GLY A 91 -7.94 10.00 4.36
N THR A 92 -7.41 9.52 5.49
CA THR A 92 -7.37 10.30 6.74
C THR A 92 -6.72 11.66 6.53
N THR A 93 -7.41 12.72 6.97
CA THR A 93 -6.90 14.09 6.93
C THR A 93 -6.66 14.57 8.34
N ILE A 94 -5.41 14.90 8.66
CA ILE A 94 -5.00 15.44 9.95
C ILE A 94 -4.85 16.94 9.78
N LYS A 95 -5.51 17.72 10.65
CA LYS A 95 -5.39 19.17 10.71
C LYS A 95 -4.50 19.55 11.90
N TYR A 96 -3.59 20.46 11.66
CA TYR A 96 -2.78 21.11 12.69
C TYR A 96 -3.15 22.59 12.68
N ASP A 97 -3.70 23.05 13.79
CA ASP A 97 -4.13 24.43 14.04
C ASP A 97 -2.96 25.28 14.55
#